data_AF-A0A1J5JA65-F1
#
_entry.id   AF-A0A1J5JA65-F1
#
_cell.length_a   1.000
_cell.length_b   1.000
_cell.length_c   1.000
_cell.angle_alpha   90.00
_cell.angle_beta   90.00
_cell.angle_gamma   90.00
#
_symmetry.space_group_name_H-M   'P 1'
#
loop_
_entity.id
_entity.type
_entity.pdbx_description
1 polymer ?
#
loop_
_entity_poly.entity_id
_entity_poly.type
_entity_poly.pdbx_seq_one_letter_code
_entity_poly.pdbx_strand_id
1 'polypeptide(L)'
;MYSYRSTIGLFIQPYFFMEIYFEYNDESVRRSIDILRPFLPGIPESMHFRYPEELLAGKDNSSVIENDDHLYDASNMKNALAYLWREKRNVLSNALVAYCEKGGISLYEEYSCAMTFYGPYGFYELPCNIFLNVAMGKDVEFLFETMLHELLHIVLNNQLENLPYVEREKMVDNTFVKIWGDEFPSYEKQLFE
;
A
#
# COMPACT_ATOMS: atom_id res chain seq x y z
N MET A 1 52.12 30.10 -15.80
CA MET A 1 50.69 30.38 -16.03
C MET A 1 50.00 29.03 -16.21
N TYR A 2 49.47 28.43 -15.15
CA TYR A 2 48.68 27.19 -15.22
C TYR A 2 47.36 27.46 -14.51
N SER A 3 46.31 27.64 -15.31
CA SER A 3 44.93 27.79 -14.87
C SER A 3 44.36 26.40 -14.65
N TYR A 4 44.18 26.02 -13.38
CA TYR A 4 43.33 24.88 -13.03
C TYR A 4 41.87 25.34 -13.15
N ARG A 5 41.21 24.93 -14.24
CA ARG A 5 39.76 24.99 -14.33
C ARG A 5 39.22 23.85 -13.46
N SER A 6 38.61 24.19 -12.33
CA SER A 6 37.78 23.25 -11.58
C SER A 6 36.52 22.99 -12.41
N THR A 7 36.46 21.83 -13.06
CA THR A 7 35.23 21.31 -13.62
C THR A 7 34.33 20.92 -12.45
N ILE A 8 33.37 21.78 -12.11
CA ILE A 8 32.25 21.43 -11.24
C ILE A 8 31.46 20.37 -12.01
N GLY A 9 31.75 19.10 -11.74
CA GLY A 9 30.90 18.01 -12.18
C GLY A 9 29.58 18.13 -11.42
N LEU A 10 28.56 18.69 -12.07
CA LEU A 10 27.19 18.45 -11.66
C LEU A 10 26.94 16.94 -11.81
N PHE A 11 27.09 16.20 -10.73
CA PHE A 11 26.48 14.88 -10.61
C PHE A 11 24.97 15.11 -10.60
N ILE A 12 24.37 15.04 -11.78
CA ILE A 12 22.94 14.79 -11.89
C ILE A 12 22.80 13.34 -11.42
N GLN A 13 22.53 13.13 -10.13
CA GLN A 13 22.12 11.81 -9.69
C GLN A 13 20.86 11.44 -10.47
N PRO A 14 20.77 10.21 -11.02
CA PRO A 14 19.53 9.75 -11.61
C PRO A 14 18.46 9.86 -10.53
N TYR A 15 17.42 10.66 -10.80
CA TYR A 15 16.28 10.76 -9.92
C TYR A 15 15.68 9.35 -9.78
N PHE A 16 15.88 8.71 -8.63
CA PHE A 16 15.18 7.48 -8.32
C PHE A 16 13.69 7.79 -8.32
N PHE A 17 12.96 7.13 -9.21
CA PHE A 17 11.53 7.36 -9.37
C PHE A 17 10.80 6.10 -8.93
N MET A 18 10.05 6.20 -7.84
CA MET A 18 9.16 5.15 -7.40
C MET A 18 7.81 5.29 -8.12
N GLU A 19 7.33 4.21 -8.73
CA GLU A 19 6.02 4.13 -9.37
C GLU A 19 5.13 3.10 -8.67
N ILE A 20 3.82 3.38 -8.62
CA ILE A 20 2.79 2.45 -8.15
C ILE A 20 1.83 2.18 -9.31
N TYR A 21 1.74 0.93 -9.72
CA TYR A 21 0.82 0.47 -10.75
C TYR A 21 -0.48 0.00 -10.13
N PHE A 22 -1.58 0.66 -10.48
CA PHE A 22 -2.91 0.30 -10.00
C PHE A 22 -3.54 -0.71 -10.94
N GLU A 23 -3.94 -1.86 -10.38
CA GLU A 23 -4.55 -2.94 -11.14
C GLU A 23 -5.90 -3.36 -10.56
N TYR A 24 -6.76 -3.82 -11.45
CA TYR A 24 -8.00 -4.47 -11.10
C TYR A 24 -8.33 -5.50 -12.17
N ASN A 25 -8.31 -6.78 -11.79
CA ASN A 25 -8.67 -7.91 -12.64
C ASN A 25 -9.04 -9.14 -11.78
N ASP A 26 -9.67 -10.14 -12.40
CA ASP A 26 -10.09 -11.37 -11.72
C ASP A 26 -8.95 -12.10 -11.00
N GLU A 27 -7.73 -12.04 -11.55
CA GLU A 27 -6.55 -12.69 -10.98
C GLU A 27 -6.14 -12.01 -9.67
N SER A 28 -6.13 -10.68 -9.62
CA SER A 28 -5.80 -9.92 -8.42
C SER A 28 -6.82 -10.15 -7.30
N VAL A 29 -8.10 -10.24 -7.65
CA VAL A 29 -9.18 -10.61 -6.71
C VAL A 29 -8.98 -12.04 -6.19
N ARG A 30 -8.72 -13.02 -7.06
CA ARG A 30 -8.48 -14.41 -6.63
C ARG A 30 -7.22 -14.55 -5.76
N ARG A 31 -6.15 -13.85 -6.12
CA ARG A 31 -4.91 -13.80 -5.33
C ARG A 31 -5.16 -13.25 -3.93
N SER A 32 -5.99 -12.19 -3.80
CA SER A 32 -6.38 -11.65 -2.50
C SER A 32 -7.03 -12.71 -1.61
N ILE A 33 -7.91 -13.55 -2.17
CA ILE A 33 -8.56 -14.65 -1.43
C ILE A 33 -7.51 -15.69 -1.00
N ASP A 34 -6.61 -16.06 -1.91
CA ASP A 34 -5.60 -17.09 -1.65
C ASP A 34 -4.62 -16.67 -0.55
N ILE A 35 -4.18 -15.42 -0.56
CA ILE A 35 -3.31 -14.84 0.48
C ILE A 35 -3.98 -14.93 1.85
N LEU A 36 -5.28 -14.62 1.90
CA LEU A 36 -5.97 -14.50 3.16
C LEU A 36 -6.54 -15.84 3.66
N ARG A 37 -6.64 -16.85 2.79
CA ARG A 37 -7.17 -18.19 3.11
C ARG A 37 -6.56 -18.83 4.36
N PRO A 38 -5.23 -18.76 4.61
CA PRO A 38 -4.62 -19.34 5.81
C PRO A 38 -5.04 -18.66 7.12
N PHE A 39 -5.51 -17.41 7.06
CA PHE A 39 -5.88 -16.61 8.24
C PHE A 39 -7.35 -16.78 8.65
N LEU A 40 -8.17 -17.40 7.77
CA LEU A 40 -9.59 -17.66 7.99
C LEU A 40 -9.92 -18.35 9.32
N PRO A 41 -9.25 -19.45 9.73
CA PRO A 41 -9.51 -20.08 11.02
C PRO A 41 -8.82 -19.29 12.15
N GLY A 42 -9.34 -18.10 12.46
CA GLY A 42 -8.79 -17.27 13.55
C GLY A 42 -8.90 -15.77 13.38
N ILE A 43 -9.68 -15.27 12.42
CA ILE A 43 -9.85 -13.82 12.22
C ILE A 43 -10.48 -13.20 13.47
N PRO A 44 -9.77 -12.26 14.15
CA PRO A 44 -10.31 -11.60 15.32
C PRO A 44 -11.58 -10.83 14.95
N GLU A 45 -12.61 -10.88 15.80
CA GLU A 45 -13.85 -10.10 15.60
C GLU A 45 -13.60 -8.58 15.48
N SER A 46 -12.46 -8.10 15.99
CA SER A 46 -12.04 -6.70 15.93
C SER A 46 -11.51 -6.27 14.55
N MET A 47 -11.17 -7.19 13.65
CA MET A 47 -10.78 -6.82 12.29
C MET A 47 -12.04 -6.63 11.44
N HIS A 48 -12.25 -5.41 10.94
CA HIS A 48 -13.24 -5.15 9.90
C HIS A 48 -12.80 -5.90 8.64
N PHE A 49 -13.42 -7.05 8.38
CA PHE A 49 -12.96 -8.01 7.39
C PHE A 49 -14.15 -8.49 6.54
N ARG A 50 -14.02 -8.45 5.21
CA ARG A 50 -15.04 -8.98 4.28
C ARG A 50 -14.60 -10.31 3.65
N TYR A 51 -15.46 -11.33 3.78
CA TYR A 51 -15.40 -12.57 2.99
C TYR A 51 -16.79 -13.08 2.61
N PRO A 52 -16.93 -13.64 1.40
CA PRO A 52 -18.00 -14.56 1.08
C PRO A 52 -17.86 -15.88 1.84
N GLU A 53 -18.94 -16.31 2.49
CA GLU A 53 -19.00 -17.62 3.15
C GLU A 53 -18.81 -18.77 2.14
N GLU A 54 -19.19 -18.55 0.88
CA GLU A 54 -19.04 -19.49 -0.23
C GLU A 54 -17.57 -19.82 -0.52
N LEU A 55 -16.66 -18.85 -0.32
CA LEU A 55 -15.22 -19.06 -0.43
C LEU A 55 -14.70 -19.99 0.66
N LEU A 56 -15.26 -19.90 1.87
CA LEU A 56 -14.90 -20.74 3.02
C LEU A 56 -15.31 -22.20 2.79
N ALA A 57 -16.39 -22.41 2.03
CA ALA A 57 -16.92 -23.73 1.71
C ALA A 57 -16.19 -24.43 0.55
N GLY A 58 -15.18 -23.80 -0.06
CA GLY A 58 -14.41 -24.36 -1.18
C GLY A 58 -15.23 -24.57 -2.45
N LYS A 59 -16.33 -23.83 -2.62
CA LYS A 59 -17.20 -23.90 -3.81
C LYS A 59 -16.66 -23.01 -4.92
N ASP A 60 -17.19 -23.15 -6.13
CA ASP A 60 -16.95 -22.19 -7.20
C ASP A 60 -17.56 -20.84 -6.80
N ASN A 61 -16.74 -19.79 -6.83
CA ASN A 61 -17.09 -18.45 -6.35
C ASN A 61 -17.20 -17.43 -7.48
N SER A 62 -17.14 -17.88 -8.73
CA SER A 62 -17.13 -17.01 -9.90
C SER A 62 -18.38 -16.11 -9.95
N SER A 63 -19.56 -16.64 -9.61
CA SER A 63 -20.79 -15.84 -9.54
C SER A 63 -20.81 -14.82 -8.41
N VAL A 64 -20.11 -15.09 -7.30
CA VAL A 64 -20.04 -14.14 -6.18
C VAL A 64 -19.10 -13.00 -6.52
N ILE A 65 -17.94 -13.31 -7.12
CA ILE A 65 -16.98 -12.32 -7.60
C ILE A 65 -17.63 -11.41 -8.65
N GLU A 66 -18.38 -11.98 -9.60
CA GLU A 66 -19.09 -11.21 -10.63
C GLU A 66 -20.14 -10.26 -10.02
N ASN A 67 -20.90 -10.73 -9.03
CA ASN A 67 -21.87 -9.87 -8.33
C ASN A 67 -21.19 -8.73 -7.55
N ASP A 68 -20.06 -9.02 -6.89
CA ASP A 68 -19.31 -8.04 -6.12
C ASP A 68 -18.63 -7.00 -7.03
N ASP A 69 -18.11 -7.41 -8.18
CA ASP A 69 -17.56 -6.52 -9.20
C ASP A 69 -18.59 -5.45 -9.62
N HIS A 70 -19.83 -5.88 -9.87
CA HIS A 70 -20.92 -4.98 -10.20
C HIS A 70 -21.30 -4.03 -9.07
N LEU A 71 -21.07 -4.41 -7.82
CA LEU A 71 -21.49 -3.65 -6.64
C LEU A 71 -20.49 -2.57 -6.24
N TYR A 72 -19.19 -2.84 -6.33
CA TYR A 72 -18.16 -2.05 -5.65
C TYR A 72 -17.26 -1.21 -6.56
N ASP A 73 -17.54 -1.17 -7.87
CA ASP A 73 -16.92 -0.25 -8.85
C ASP A 73 -15.40 -0.08 -8.68
N ALA A 74 -14.69 -1.20 -8.50
CA ALA A 74 -13.23 -1.22 -8.31
C ALA A 74 -12.48 -0.57 -9.47
N SER A 75 -13.03 -0.63 -10.68
CA SER A 75 -12.45 0.03 -11.85
C SER A 75 -12.39 1.56 -11.68
N ASN A 76 -13.48 2.20 -11.23
CA ASN A 76 -13.46 3.63 -10.98
C ASN A 76 -12.57 3.99 -9.79
N MET A 77 -12.58 3.19 -8.72
CA MET A 77 -11.68 3.41 -7.59
C MET A 77 -10.20 3.32 -7.99
N LYS A 78 -9.83 2.30 -8.78
CA LYS A 78 -8.49 2.16 -9.37
C LYS A 78 -8.08 3.41 -10.15
N ASN A 79 -8.96 3.93 -11.00
CA ASN A 79 -8.69 5.12 -11.81
C ASN A 79 -8.54 6.38 -10.94
N ALA A 80 -9.35 6.52 -9.89
CA ALA A 80 -9.30 7.64 -8.96
C ALA A 80 -7.99 7.62 -8.14
N LEU A 81 -7.57 6.46 -7.64
CA LEU A 81 -6.29 6.30 -6.94
C LEU A 81 -5.10 6.56 -7.86
N ALA A 82 -5.14 6.06 -9.10
CA ALA A 82 -4.09 6.33 -10.09
C ALA A 82 -3.97 7.82 -10.41
N TYR A 83 -5.10 8.53 -10.50
CA TYR A 83 -5.12 9.97 -10.65
C TYR A 83 -4.47 10.67 -9.45
N LEU A 84 -4.90 10.33 -8.23
CA LEU A 84 -4.39 10.94 -7.00
C LEU A 84 -2.89 10.68 -6.80
N TRP A 85 -2.44 9.46 -7.09
CA TRP A 85 -1.02 9.11 -7.12
C TRP A 85 -0.26 10.00 -8.08
N ARG A 86 -0.74 10.16 -9.33
CA ARG A 86 -0.06 11.01 -10.32
C ARG A 86 0.10 12.45 -9.86
N GLU A 87 -0.91 13.01 -9.20
CA GLU A 87 -0.88 14.39 -8.69
C GLU A 87 0.12 14.54 -7.53
N LYS A 88 0.20 13.55 -6.62
CA LYS A 88 0.99 13.64 -5.38
C LYS A 88 2.36 12.96 -5.42
N ARG A 89 2.62 12.06 -6.36
CA ARG A 89 3.80 11.16 -6.38
C ARG A 89 5.12 11.88 -6.23
N ASN A 90 5.30 13.05 -6.85
CA ASN A 90 6.57 13.76 -6.76
C ASN A 90 6.88 14.17 -5.32
N VAL A 91 5.89 14.67 -4.58
CA VAL A 91 6.08 15.08 -3.19
C VAL A 91 6.25 13.86 -2.30
N LEU A 92 5.36 12.87 -2.45
CA LEU A 92 5.34 11.68 -1.59
C LEU A 92 6.57 10.78 -1.79
N SER A 93 6.93 10.49 -3.04
CA SER A 93 8.10 9.68 -3.39
C SER A 93 9.39 10.37 -2.96
N ASN A 94 9.54 11.70 -3.16
CA ASN A 94 10.74 12.40 -2.72
C ASN A 94 10.92 12.35 -1.19
N ALA A 95 9.83 12.50 -0.42
CA ALA A 95 9.87 12.38 1.03
C ALA A 95 10.29 10.97 1.48
N LEU A 96 9.73 9.93 0.84
CA LEU A 96 10.06 8.54 1.13
C LEU A 96 11.51 8.19 0.75
N VAL A 97 11.97 8.62 -0.42
CA VAL A 97 13.36 8.43 -0.88
C VAL A 97 14.33 9.07 0.10
N ALA A 98 14.11 10.34 0.47
CA ALA A 98 14.97 11.03 1.44
C ALA A 98 15.00 10.33 2.81
N TYR A 99 13.85 9.80 3.26
CA TYR A 99 13.78 9.00 4.48
C TYR A 99 14.60 7.70 4.35
N CYS A 100 14.44 6.98 3.24
CA CYS A 100 15.09 5.70 3.02
C CYS A 100 16.61 5.85 2.85
N GLU A 101 17.08 6.86 2.11
CA GLU A 101 18.51 7.17 1.97
C GLU A 101 19.17 7.43 3.32
N LYS A 102 18.53 8.23 4.18
CA LYS A 102 19.02 8.51 5.53
C LYS A 102 19.03 7.26 6.42
N GLY A 103 18.08 6.34 6.21
CA GLY A 103 17.95 5.10 6.95
C GLY A 103 18.77 3.93 6.40
N GLY A 104 19.42 4.07 5.24
CA GLY A 104 20.06 2.96 4.54
C GLY A 104 19.06 1.88 4.10
N ILE A 105 17.82 2.27 3.80
CA ILE A 105 16.73 1.39 3.37
C ILE A 105 16.69 1.35 1.85
N SER A 106 16.62 0.15 1.27
CA SER A 106 16.48 -0.03 -0.17
C SER A 106 15.00 0.03 -0.59
N LEU A 107 14.71 0.78 -1.65
CA LEU A 107 13.39 0.87 -2.26
C LEU A 107 13.36 0.07 -3.56
N TYR A 108 12.20 -0.51 -3.86
CA TYR A 108 11.89 -0.98 -5.22
C TYR A 108 11.48 0.20 -6.09
N GLU A 109 11.81 0.13 -7.39
CA GLU A 109 11.40 1.13 -8.37
C GLU A 109 9.89 1.05 -8.64
N GLU A 110 9.32 -0.15 -8.54
CA GLU A 110 7.94 -0.43 -8.93
C GLU A 110 7.21 -1.22 -7.84
N TYR A 111 5.98 -0.78 -7.55
CA TYR A 111 5.03 -1.46 -6.68
C TYR A 111 3.72 -1.71 -7.43
N SER A 112 3.02 -2.78 -7.08
CA SER A 112 1.69 -3.09 -7.60
C SER A 112 0.64 -2.87 -6.52
N CYS A 113 -0.46 -2.23 -6.87
CA CYS A 113 -1.58 -1.95 -5.97
C CYS A 113 -2.87 -2.51 -6.60
N ALA A 114 -3.31 -3.65 -6.10
CA ALA A 114 -4.47 -4.37 -6.58
C ALA A 114 -5.73 -3.96 -5.83
N MET A 115 -6.79 -3.61 -6.57
CA MET A 115 -8.11 -3.47 -5.99
C MET A 115 -8.73 -4.85 -5.76
N THR A 116 -9.36 -5.02 -4.61
CA THR A 116 -10.12 -6.22 -4.24
C THR A 116 -11.39 -5.83 -3.47
N PHE A 117 -12.25 -6.81 -3.22
CA PHE A 117 -13.46 -6.68 -2.39
C PHE A 117 -13.38 -7.55 -1.13
N TYR A 118 -12.26 -8.26 -0.93
CA TYR A 118 -12.06 -9.23 0.14
C TYR A 118 -10.80 -8.88 0.91
N GLY A 119 -10.83 -9.06 2.23
CA GLY A 119 -9.74 -8.59 3.08
C GLY A 119 -10.15 -7.61 4.18
N PRO A 120 -9.16 -7.17 4.96
CA PRO A 120 -9.22 -5.92 5.70
C PRO A 120 -9.21 -4.72 4.73
N TYR A 121 -9.21 -3.49 5.25
CA TYR A 121 -9.11 -2.27 4.42
C TYR A 121 -7.93 -2.28 3.45
N GLY A 122 -6.77 -2.70 3.94
CA GLY A 122 -5.54 -2.86 3.17
C GLY A 122 -4.71 -3.99 3.73
N PHE A 123 -3.93 -4.63 2.87
CA PHE A 123 -2.89 -5.57 3.27
C PHE A 123 -1.82 -5.64 2.18
N TYR A 124 -0.71 -6.32 2.47
CA TYR A 124 0.44 -6.41 1.57
C TYR A 124 0.95 -7.83 1.42
N GLU A 125 1.63 -8.06 0.30
CA GLU A 125 2.46 -9.23 0.07
C GLU A 125 3.84 -8.77 -0.44
N LEU A 126 4.87 -9.13 0.32
CA LEU A 126 6.25 -8.87 -0.04
C LEU A 126 6.59 -9.52 -1.41
N PRO A 127 7.46 -8.89 -2.22
CA PRO A 127 8.24 -7.70 -1.89
C PRO A 127 7.60 -6.37 -2.29
N CYS A 128 6.49 -6.34 -3.03
CA CYS A 128 6.03 -5.11 -3.68
C CYS A 128 4.52 -5.04 -4.01
N ASN A 129 3.69 -5.92 -3.45
CA ASN A 129 2.27 -5.96 -3.75
C ASN A 129 1.46 -5.41 -2.58
N ILE A 130 0.54 -4.49 -2.88
CA ILE A 130 -0.44 -3.92 -1.97
C ILE A 130 -1.82 -4.33 -2.48
N PHE A 131 -2.73 -4.62 -1.56
CA PHE A 131 -4.11 -4.96 -1.86
C PHE A 131 -5.01 -4.02 -1.08
N LEU A 132 -5.98 -3.39 -1.75
CA LEU A 132 -6.94 -2.49 -1.13
C LEU A 132 -8.35 -3.02 -1.31
N ASN A 133 -9.09 -3.11 -0.20
CA ASN A 133 -10.47 -3.55 -0.21
C ASN A 133 -11.42 -2.37 -0.47
N VAL A 134 -11.85 -2.22 -1.72
CA VAL A 134 -12.75 -1.13 -2.14
C VAL A 134 -14.16 -1.29 -1.60
N ALA A 135 -14.57 -2.50 -1.21
CA ALA A 135 -15.87 -2.73 -0.57
C ALA A 135 -15.94 -2.18 0.86
N MET A 136 -14.77 -1.94 1.46
CA MET A 136 -14.64 -1.39 2.81
C MET A 136 -14.17 0.06 2.82
N GLY A 137 -13.53 0.51 1.73
CA GLY A 137 -13.11 1.90 1.58
C GLY A 137 -14.29 2.87 1.70
N LYS A 138 -14.10 3.92 2.51
CA LYS A 138 -15.10 5.00 2.64
C LYS A 138 -15.10 5.89 1.40
N ASP A 139 -13.91 6.31 0.98
CA ASP A 139 -13.64 7.18 -0.15
C ASP A 139 -12.23 6.94 -0.70
N VAL A 140 -11.87 7.65 -1.79
CA VAL A 140 -10.57 7.50 -2.45
C VAL A 140 -9.43 8.00 -1.58
N GLU A 141 -9.64 9.06 -0.80
CA GLU A 141 -8.64 9.62 0.11
C GLU A 141 -8.25 8.62 1.20
N PHE A 142 -9.25 8.00 1.84
CA PHE A 142 -9.04 6.96 2.85
C PHE A 142 -8.29 5.76 2.29
N LEU A 143 -8.66 5.28 1.10
CA LEU A 143 -7.95 4.17 0.45
C LEU A 143 -6.53 4.56 0.02
N PHE A 144 -6.29 5.82 -0.34
CA PHE A 144 -4.97 6.33 -0.67
C PHE A 144 -4.06 6.39 0.56
N GLU A 145 -4.59 6.84 1.70
CA GLU A 145 -3.87 6.79 2.99
C GLU A 145 -3.56 5.33 3.38
N THR A 146 -4.55 4.44 3.22
CA THR A 146 -4.38 3.00 3.47
C THR A 146 -3.26 2.43 2.60
N MET A 147 -3.23 2.73 1.30
CA MET A 147 -2.17 2.29 0.39
C MET A 147 -0.78 2.74 0.85
N LEU A 148 -0.64 4.00 1.24
CA LEU A 148 0.63 4.56 1.70
C LEU A 148 1.09 3.94 3.02
N HIS A 149 0.15 3.59 3.91
CA HIS A 149 0.43 2.84 5.14
C HIS A 149 0.93 1.42 4.82
N GLU A 150 0.25 0.68 3.94
CA GLU A 150 0.70 -0.66 3.52
C GLU A 150 2.05 -0.64 2.78
N LEU A 151 2.32 0.41 2.00
CA LEU A 151 3.62 0.63 1.37
C LEU A 151 4.74 0.72 2.42
N LEU A 152 4.51 1.40 3.55
CA LEU A 152 5.51 1.50 4.61
C LEU A 152 5.78 0.15 5.28
N HIS A 153 4.80 -0.73 5.41
CA HIS A 153 5.06 -2.09 5.87
C HIS A 153 6.05 -2.83 4.96
N ILE A 154 5.87 -2.71 3.64
CA ILE A 154 6.77 -3.30 2.66
C ILE A 154 8.18 -2.70 2.77
N VAL A 155 8.27 -1.36 2.73
CA VAL A 155 9.54 -0.63 2.73
C VAL A 155 10.34 -0.86 4.02
N LEU A 156 9.65 -0.90 5.16
CA LEU A 156 10.28 -1.06 6.47
C LEU A 156 10.42 -2.52 6.90
N ASN A 157 10.08 -3.50 6.05
CA ASN A 157 9.97 -4.91 6.43
C ASN A 157 11.15 -5.43 7.29
N ASN A 158 12.39 -5.14 6.88
CA ASN A 158 13.60 -5.59 7.60
C ASN A 158 13.69 -5.01 9.03
N GLN A 159 13.17 -3.80 9.24
CA GLN A 159 13.12 -3.14 10.55
C GLN A 159 11.96 -3.67 11.40
N LEU A 160 10.87 -4.09 10.75
CA LEU A 160 9.66 -4.58 11.40
C LEU A 160 9.71 -6.06 11.79
N GLU A 161 10.52 -6.88 11.10
CA GLU A 161 10.51 -8.36 11.19
C GLU A 161 10.54 -8.91 12.63
N ASN A 162 11.28 -8.25 13.52
CA ASN A 162 11.46 -8.72 14.91
C ASN A 162 10.59 -7.98 15.94
N LEU A 163 9.74 -7.05 15.51
CA LEU A 163 8.86 -6.32 16.41
C LEU A 163 7.53 -7.06 16.62
N PRO A 164 6.93 -6.99 17.83
CA PRO A 164 5.54 -7.39 18.04
C PRO A 164 4.59 -6.59 17.15
N TYR A 165 3.44 -7.16 16.77
CA TYR A 165 2.46 -6.54 15.86
C TYR A 165 2.16 -5.08 16.23
N VAL A 166 1.73 -4.80 17.47
CA VAL A 166 1.43 -3.44 17.95
C VAL A 166 2.60 -2.46 17.77
N GLU A 167 3.84 -2.92 17.96
CA GLU A 167 5.02 -2.05 17.78
C GLU A 167 5.38 -1.85 16.30
N ARG A 168 5.04 -2.82 15.43
CA ARG A 168 5.16 -2.64 13.96
C ARG A 168 4.23 -1.53 13.49
N GLU A 169 2.97 -1.62 13.86
CA GLU A 169 1.94 -0.65 13.48
C GLU A 169 2.28 0.76 13.98
N LYS A 170 2.68 0.89 15.25
CA LYS A 170 3.17 2.17 15.79
C LYS A 170 4.36 2.73 15.02
N MET A 171 5.30 1.89 14.60
CA MET A 171 6.46 2.32 13.82
C MET A 171 6.04 2.82 12.44
N VAL A 172 5.11 2.12 11.78
CA VAL A 172 4.54 2.52 10.49
C VAL A 172 3.80 3.86 10.61
N ASP A 173 2.87 3.99 11.55
CA ASP A 173 2.11 5.23 11.79
C ASP A 173 3.00 6.42 12.14
N ASN A 174 4.00 6.21 13.00
CA ASN A 174 4.96 7.26 13.34
C ASN A 174 5.80 7.67 12.14
N THR A 175 6.13 6.73 11.25
CA THR A 175 6.85 7.02 10.01
C THR A 175 5.96 7.78 9.06
N PHE A 176 4.71 7.36 8.86
CA PHE A 176 3.71 8.04 8.03
C PHE A 176 3.57 9.51 8.43
N VAL A 177 3.28 9.78 9.72
CA VAL A 177 3.14 11.15 10.24
C VAL A 177 4.42 11.96 10.04
N LYS A 178 5.59 11.33 10.22
CA LYS A 178 6.87 12.01 10.07
C LYS A 178 7.18 12.43 8.63
N ILE A 179 6.81 11.63 7.63
CA ILE A 179 7.20 11.89 6.24
C ILE A 179 6.07 12.51 5.40
N TRP A 180 4.82 12.31 5.78
CA TRP A 180 3.65 12.78 5.02
C TRP A 180 2.59 13.50 5.88
N GLY A 181 2.82 13.74 7.18
CA GLY A 181 1.82 14.36 8.07
C GLY A 181 1.32 15.73 7.61
N ASP A 182 2.17 16.53 6.95
CA ASP A 182 1.76 17.82 6.39
C ASP A 182 0.80 17.67 5.18
N GLU A 183 0.93 16.58 4.42
CA GLU A 183 0.07 16.26 3.28
C GLU A 183 -1.25 15.59 3.69
N PHE A 184 -1.27 14.96 4.87
CA PHE A 184 -2.42 14.25 5.44
C PHE A 184 -2.66 14.67 6.90
N PRO A 185 -3.10 15.92 7.13
CA PRO A 185 -3.28 16.45 8.49
C PRO A 185 -4.40 15.75 9.29
N SER A 186 -5.30 15.05 8.59
CA SER A 186 -6.39 14.28 9.17
C SER A 186 -6.07 12.80 9.35
N TYR A 187 -4.83 12.36 9.09
CA TYR A 187 -4.44 10.97 9.23
C TYR A 187 -4.65 10.48 10.66
N GLU A 188 -5.52 9.49 10.82
CA GLU A 188 -5.79 8.84 12.10
C GLU A 188 -4.87 7.62 12.23
N LYS A 189 -4.02 7.65 13.26
CA LYS A 189 -3.20 6.48 13.62
C LYS A 189 -4.11 5.31 13.92
N GLN A 190 -3.72 4.11 13.50
CA GLN A 190 -4.41 2.90 13.87
C GLN A 190 -4.26 2.69 15.38
N LEU A 191 -5.34 2.91 16.13
CA LEU A 191 -5.35 2.77 17.59
C LEU A 191 -5.39 1.29 17.96
N PHE A 192 -4.25 0.78 18.44
CA PHE A 192 -4.16 -0.52 19.10
C PHE A 192 -4.07 -0.29 20.60
N GLU A 193 -5.18 -0.50 21.33
CA GLU A 193 -5.19 -0.58 22.79
C GLU A 193 -4.66 -1.95 23.29
#